data_AF-A0A2S9QMS6-F1
#
_entry.id   AF-A0A2S9QMS6-F1
#
_cell.length_a   1.000
_cell.length_b   1.000
_cell.length_c   1.000
_cell.angle_alpha   90.00
_cell.angle_beta   90.00
_cell.angle_gamma   90.00
#
_symmetry.space_group_name_H-M   'P 1'
#
loop_
_entity.id
_entity.type
_entity.pdbx_description
1 polymer ?
#
loop_
_entity_poly.entity_id
_entity_poly.type
_entity_poly.pdbx_seq_one_letter_code
_entity_poly.pdbx_strand_id
1 'polypeptide(L)'
;MSGDGHEFEPFPARAAGVSRFDARRQRAALAEFAADGAAFLRKSEGLAFIEQLYVFFVPKLMALAASYGYALDRDEAANVILERLLSSRRRGEKGAARRAAAAESPFGYLWACAVDWVRRQWGTRAAPLERAADAGTSFEVPERESPYTPLEEVVRLTFAVLAEAMGEEERGAVYELLRWLALNPPQRLSYEAEDRIAAHRRCPKLTAEQVVAVMKIARGARPNTAATSLMGQFLLDPGFRPSQSGSHARALTRFRREFRAGAATLRTRAAGSAR
;
A
#
# COMPACT_ATOMS: atom_id res chain seq x y z
N MET A 1 16.94 -18.40 7.17
CA MET A 1 16.11 -17.22 6.85
C MET A 1 16.89 -16.01 7.31
N SER A 2 17.71 -15.47 6.42
CA SER A 2 18.50 -14.26 6.67
C SER A 2 17.55 -13.09 6.54
N GLY A 3 17.33 -12.36 7.62
CA GLY A 3 16.58 -11.11 7.56
C GLY A 3 17.41 -10.11 6.78
N ASP A 4 16.87 -9.59 5.68
CA ASP A 4 17.43 -8.44 4.99
C ASP A 4 17.45 -7.28 5.99
N GLY A 5 18.61 -7.08 6.60
CA GLY A 5 18.93 -5.89 7.34
C GLY A 5 18.90 -4.73 6.36
N HIS A 6 17.81 -3.98 6.33
CA HIS A 6 17.85 -2.62 5.83
C HIS A 6 18.87 -1.88 6.70
N GLU A 7 20.12 -1.83 6.23
CA GLU A 7 21.12 -0.88 6.71
C GLU A 7 20.51 0.50 6.50
N PHE A 8 20.05 1.08 7.60
CA PHE A 8 19.61 2.45 7.62
C PHE A 8 20.79 3.32 7.19
N GLU A 9 20.69 3.93 6.02
CA GLU A 9 21.67 4.92 5.60
C GLU A 9 21.85 5.95 6.73
N PRO A 10 23.09 6.20 7.17
CA PRO A 10 23.36 7.17 8.21
C PRO A 10 22.83 8.54 7.75
N PHE A 11 22.05 9.20 8.62
CA PHE A 11 21.55 10.53 8.32
C PHE A 11 22.74 11.47 8.04
N PRO A 12 22.65 12.33 6.99
CA PRO A 12 23.74 13.24 6.66
C PRO A 12 24.07 14.11 7.87
N ALA A 13 25.36 14.19 8.19
CA ALA A 13 25.87 15.01 9.28
C ALA A 13 25.83 16.49 8.87
N ARG A 14 25.20 17.31 9.72
CA ARG A 14 25.14 18.78 9.69
C ARG A 14 24.19 19.39 8.65
N ALA A 15 22.95 19.63 9.08
CA ALA A 15 22.24 20.82 8.62
C ALA A 15 22.82 22.04 9.37
N ALA A 16 22.86 23.20 8.72
CA ALA A 16 23.55 24.40 9.24
C ALA A 16 23.24 24.68 10.73
N GLY A 17 24.26 24.57 11.58
CA GLY A 17 24.25 24.99 12.98
C GLY A 17 23.72 24.00 14.03
N VAL A 18 22.93 22.99 13.67
CA VAL A 18 22.28 22.09 14.65
C VAL A 18 22.97 20.73 14.69
N SER A 19 23.59 20.40 15.83
CA SER A 19 24.16 19.08 16.05
C SER A 19 23.07 18.06 16.38
N ARG A 20 23.19 16.87 15.79
CA ARG A 20 22.26 15.78 16.10
C ARG A 20 22.48 15.33 17.55
N PHE A 21 21.40 15.08 18.27
CA PHE A 21 21.49 14.45 19.59
C PHE A 21 22.23 13.11 19.48
N ASP A 22 23.17 12.85 20.38
CA ASP A 22 23.73 11.51 20.55
C ASP A 22 22.68 10.53 21.07
N ALA A 23 22.96 9.22 21.00
CA ALA A 23 22.00 8.20 21.40
C ALA A 23 21.54 8.33 22.87
N ARG A 24 22.41 8.79 23.78
CA ARG A 24 22.08 8.96 25.20
C ARG A 24 21.08 10.11 25.37
N ARG A 25 21.34 11.26 24.75
CA ARG A 25 20.46 12.43 24.78
C ARG A 25 19.12 12.15 24.09
N GLN A 26 19.12 11.43 22.97
CA GLN A 26 17.89 10.98 22.31
C GLN A 26 17.01 10.15 23.27
N ARG A 27 17.60 9.16 23.97
CA ARG A 27 16.86 8.33 24.95
C ARG A 27 16.33 9.19 26.10
N ALA A 28 17.15 10.08 26.64
CA ALA A 28 16.75 10.96 27.74
C ALA A 28 15.55 11.85 27.34
N ALA A 29 15.65 12.54 26.20
CA ALA A 29 14.58 13.40 25.70
C ALA A 29 13.28 12.62 25.45
N LEU A 30 13.35 11.43 24.86
CA LEU A 30 12.16 10.59 24.60
C LEU A 30 11.57 9.99 25.87
N ALA A 31 12.39 9.61 26.85
CA ALA A 31 11.94 9.12 28.14
C ALA A 31 11.24 10.23 28.95
N GLU A 32 11.81 11.43 28.94
CA GLU A 32 11.22 12.60 29.60
C GLU A 32 9.94 13.03 28.88
N PHE A 33 9.92 13.09 27.55
CA PHE A 33 8.69 13.29 26.78
C PHE A 33 7.63 12.25 27.16
N ALA A 34 7.99 10.98 27.29
CA ALA A 34 7.05 9.92 27.65
C ALA A 34 6.46 10.08 29.06
N ALA A 35 7.21 10.68 29.99
CA ALA A 35 6.75 10.96 31.35
C ALA A 35 5.88 12.23 31.42
N ASP A 36 6.37 13.32 30.82
CA ASP A 36 5.84 14.67 31.04
C ASP A 36 4.90 15.12 29.90
N GLY A 37 4.99 14.50 28.73
CA GLY A 37 4.15 14.79 27.56
C GLY A 37 4.26 16.26 27.13
N ALA A 38 3.12 16.95 27.08
CA ALA A 38 3.08 18.34 26.65
C ALA A 38 3.88 19.30 27.55
N ALA A 39 4.07 18.96 28.83
CA ALA A 39 4.88 19.78 29.73
C ALA A 39 6.37 19.79 29.34
N PHE A 40 6.89 18.68 28.80
CA PHE A 40 8.27 18.61 28.30
C PHE A 40 8.50 19.58 27.15
N LEU A 41 7.53 19.77 26.24
CA LEU A 41 7.66 20.66 25.09
C LEU A 41 7.78 22.15 25.44
N ARG A 42 7.53 22.51 26.71
CA ARG A 42 7.73 23.88 27.22
C ARG A 42 9.13 24.10 27.83
N LYS A 43 9.92 23.03 28.00
CA LYS A 43 11.30 23.09 28.52
C LYS A 43 12.28 23.40 27.39
N SER A 44 13.45 23.94 27.72
CA SER A 44 14.54 24.15 26.76
C SER A 44 14.93 22.88 26.00
N GLU A 45 14.98 21.75 26.70
CA GLU A 45 15.27 20.44 26.07
C GLU A 45 14.15 19.99 25.13
N GLY A 46 12.90 20.31 25.44
CA GLY A 46 11.76 20.05 24.55
C GLY A 46 11.80 20.89 23.28
N LEU A 47 12.19 22.17 23.39
CA LEU A 47 12.39 23.04 22.23
C LEU A 47 13.54 22.53 21.34
N ALA A 48 14.66 22.13 21.95
CA ALA A 48 15.78 21.53 21.23
C ALA A 48 15.36 20.22 20.54
N PHE A 49 14.53 19.39 21.20
CA PHE A 49 13.96 18.19 20.57
C PHE A 49 13.06 18.52 19.37
N ILE A 50 12.20 19.53 19.46
CA ILE A 50 11.39 20.01 18.33
C ILE A 50 12.30 20.45 17.16
N GLU A 51 13.38 21.18 17.45
CA GLU A 51 14.36 21.57 16.44
C GLU A 51 15.00 20.35 15.75
N GLN A 52 15.34 19.29 16.51
CA GLN A 52 15.81 18.03 15.92
C GLN A 52 14.79 17.43 14.93
N LEU A 53 13.48 17.51 15.23
CA LEU A 53 12.44 17.06 14.30
C LEU A 53 12.44 17.89 13.02
N TYR A 54 12.43 19.22 13.15
CA TYR A 54 12.42 20.13 12.00
C TYR A 54 13.65 20.01 11.10
N VAL A 55 14.80 19.69 11.69
CA VAL A 55 16.06 19.60 10.96
C VAL A 55 16.24 18.21 10.33
N PHE A 56 15.97 17.13 11.06
CA PHE A 56 16.35 15.78 10.63
C PHE A 56 15.20 14.90 10.15
N PHE A 57 13.96 15.17 10.57
CA PHE A 57 12.79 14.33 10.25
C PHE A 57 11.90 15.01 9.21
N VAL A 58 11.52 16.26 9.44
CA VAL A 58 10.52 16.97 8.64
C VAL A 58 10.87 17.01 7.15
N PRO A 59 12.09 17.41 6.71
CA PRO A 59 12.41 17.46 5.28
C PRO A 59 12.26 16.10 4.59
N LYS A 60 12.64 15.02 5.29
CA LYS A 60 12.54 13.65 4.78
C LYS A 60 11.08 13.18 4.73
N LEU A 61 10.27 13.51 5.73
CA LEU A 61 8.84 13.19 5.72
C LEU A 61 8.08 13.96 4.63
N MET A 62 8.43 15.22 4.39
CA MET A 62 7.86 16.00 3.30
C MET A 62 8.21 15.40 1.94
N ALA A 63 9.48 15.04 1.72
CA ALA A 63 9.90 14.35 0.49
C ALA A 63 9.18 13.00 0.31
N LEU A 64 9.00 12.24 1.40
CA LEU A 64 8.26 10.99 1.38
C LEU A 64 6.76 11.20 1.08
N ALA A 65 6.12 12.20 1.68
CA ALA A 65 4.73 12.54 1.40
C ALA A 65 4.54 12.96 -0.07
N ALA A 66 5.47 13.75 -0.61
CA ALA A 66 5.49 14.12 -2.02
C ALA A 66 5.60 12.89 -2.92
N SER A 67 6.41 11.88 -2.55
CA SER A 67 6.50 10.61 -3.28
C SER A 67 5.21 9.79 -3.23
N TYR A 68 4.33 10.04 -2.26
CA TYR A 68 2.98 9.48 -2.17
C TYR A 68 1.91 10.34 -2.86
N GLY A 69 2.31 11.43 -3.53
CA GLY A 69 1.40 12.27 -4.30
C GLY A 69 0.55 13.23 -3.46
N TYR A 70 1.00 13.62 -2.27
CA TYR A 70 0.34 14.70 -1.52
C TYR A 70 1.34 15.66 -0.86
N ALA A 71 0.90 16.91 -0.72
CA ALA A 71 1.68 17.93 -0.04
C ALA A 71 1.50 17.82 1.48
N LEU A 72 2.62 17.90 2.20
CA LEU A 72 2.68 17.98 3.65
C LEU A 72 3.47 19.25 3.97
N ASP A 73 2.88 20.19 4.69
CA ASP A 73 3.61 21.39 5.08
C ASP A 73 4.60 21.08 6.23
N ARG A 74 5.55 22.00 6.44
CA ARG A 74 6.66 21.81 7.38
C ARG A 74 6.16 21.65 8.82
N ASP A 75 5.23 22.49 9.25
CA ASP A 75 4.74 22.52 10.62
C ASP A 75 3.78 21.36 10.86
N GLU A 76 2.99 21.00 9.85
CA GLU A 76 2.13 19.84 9.83
C GLU A 76 2.93 18.54 9.98
N ALA A 77 4.06 18.39 9.27
CA ALA A 77 4.92 17.23 9.42
C ALA A 77 5.44 17.06 10.86
N ALA A 78 5.87 18.16 11.49
CA ALA A 78 6.29 18.15 12.89
C ALA A 78 5.11 17.84 13.83
N ASN A 79 3.96 18.47 13.60
CA ASN A 79 2.74 18.28 14.39
C ASN A 79 2.23 16.84 14.32
N VAL A 80 2.29 16.18 13.16
CA VAL A 80 1.92 14.75 13.03
C VAL A 80 2.78 13.88 13.95
N ILE A 81 4.09 14.13 14.02
CA ILE A 81 4.97 13.37 14.94
C ILE A 81 4.58 13.65 16.39
N LEU A 82 4.48 14.93 16.78
CA LEU A 82 4.22 15.35 18.16
C LEU A 82 2.85 14.87 18.64
N GLU A 83 1.80 15.04 17.84
CA GLU A 83 0.44 14.61 18.15
C GLU A 83 0.38 13.08 18.35
N ARG A 84 1.05 12.30 17.50
CA ARG A 84 1.09 10.84 17.62
C ARG A 84 1.85 10.38 18.85
N LEU A 85 2.96 11.04 19.17
CA LEU A 85 3.68 10.78 20.42
C LEU A 85 2.79 11.07 21.64
N LEU A 86 2.06 12.19 21.65
CA LEU A 86 1.14 12.56 22.74
C LEU A 86 -0.09 11.65 22.84
N SER A 87 -0.68 11.28 21.70
CA SER A 87 -1.90 10.45 21.63
C SER A 87 -1.69 9.04 22.16
N SER A 88 -0.48 8.50 22.00
CA SER A 88 -0.11 7.17 22.49
C SER A 88 -0.08 7.06 24.03
N ARG A 89 -0.13 8.19 24.76
CA ARG A 89 -0.24 8.23 26.23
C ARG A 89 -1.67 7.95 26.74
N ARG A 90 -2.70 8.30 25.96
CA ARG A 90 -4.11 8.24 26.40
C ARG A 90 -4.71 6.81 26.40
N ARG A 91 -4.06 5.84 25.74
CA ARG A 91 -4.62 4.49 25.51
C ARG A 91 -4.08 3.39 26.42
N GLY A 92 -3.32 3.70 27.48
CA GLY A 92 -2.76 2.69 28.40
C GLY A 92 -1.66 1.79 27.81
N GLU A 93 -1.48 1.78 26.48
CA GLU A 93 -0.33 1.19 25.81
C GLU A 93 0.96 1.95 26.16
N LYS A 94 2.09 1.24 26.30
CA LYS A 94 3.40 1.88 26.44
C LYS A 94 3.65 2.78 25.23
N GLY A 95 3.47 4.10 25.39
CA GLY A 95 3.45 5.08 24.29
C GLY A 95 4.68 5.01 23.38
N ALA A 96 4.53 5.46 22.14
CA ALA A 96 5.59 5.39 21.11
C ALA A 96 6.90 6.05 21.57
N ALA A 97 6.82 7.15 22.34
CA ALA A 97 7.98 7.78 22.96
C ALA A 97 8.75 6.84 23.91
N ARG A 98 8.03 6.08 24.74
CA ARG A 98 8.63 5.12 25.69
C ARG A 98 9.29 3.94 24.97
N ARG A 99 8.67 3.45 23.89
CA ARG A 99 9.26 2.40 23.05
C ARG A 99 10.49 2.89 22.30
N ALA A 100 10.44 4.11 21.76
CA ALA A 100 11.59 4.74 21.12
C ALA A 100 12.76 4.92 22.10
N ALA A 101 12.49 5.37 23.33
CA ALA A 101 13.51 5.53 24.36
C ALA A 101 14.21 4.20 24.76
N ALA A 102 13.48 3.08 24.69
CA ALA A 102 14.01 1.75 25.00
C ALA A 102 14.66 1.04 23.80
N ALA A 103 14.55 1.61 22.58
CA ALA A 103 15.10 1.00 21.38
C ALA A 103 16.63 1.14 21.31
N GLU A 104 17.26 0.23 20.58
CA GLU A 104 18.70 0.27 20.28
C GLU A 104 19.07 1.60 19.60
N SER A 105 18.28 1.97 18.58
CA SER A 105 18.34 3.25 17.87
C SER A 105 17.05 4.07 18.10
N PRO A 106 17.02 5.01 19.05
CA PRO A 106 15.80 5.73 19.42
C PRO A 106 15.21 6.55 18.28
N PHE A 107 16.04 7.32 17.59
CA PHE A 107 15.59 8.10 16.43
C PHE A 107 15.31 7.23 15.21
N GLY A 108 15.98 6.08 15.06
CA GLY A 108 15.63 5.10 14.02
C GLY A 108 14.23 4.53 14.23
N TYR A 109 13.89 4.14 15.45
CA TYR A 109 12.54 3.68 15.80
C TYR A 109 11.50 4.79 15.62
N LEU A 110 11.79 6.01 16.07
CA LEU A 110 10.90 7.16 15.88
C LEU A 110 10.65 7.44 14.40
N TRP A 111 11.69 7.35 13.56
CA TRP A 111 11.57 7.54 12.12
C TRP A 111 10.69 6.47 11.48
N ALA A 112 10.90 5.20 11.81
CA ALA A 112 10.06 4.11 11.33
C ALA A 112 8.59 4.31 11.72
N CYS A 113 8.33 4.78 12.94
CA CYS A 113 6.98 5.17 13.37
C CYS A 113 6.41 6.33 12.55
N ALA A 114 7.20 7.38 12.32
CA ALA A 114 6.76 8.57 11.58
C ALA A 114 6.43 8.24 10.12
N VAL A 115 7.24 7.41 9.46
CA VAL A 115 6.96 6.87 8.11
C VAL A 115 5.62 6.15 8.08
N ASP A 116 5.35 5.27 9.04
CA ASP A 116 4.08 4.56 9.10
C ASP A 116 2.90 5.51 9.37
N TRP A 117 3.08 6.54 10.20
CA TRP A 117 2.04 7.55 10.44
C TRP A 117 1.72 8.36 9.17
N VAL A 118 2.73 8.84 8.44
CA VAL A 118 2.57 9.54 7.15
C VAL A 118 1.90 8.62 6.13
N ARG A 119 2.30 7.34 6.05
CA ARG A 119 1.64 6.36 5.18
C ARG A 119 0.16 6.15 5.51
N ARG A 120 -0.22 6.17 6.79
CA ARG A 120 -1.64 6.07 7.19
C ARG A 120 -2.44 7.32 6.81
N GLN A 121 -1.82 8.50 6.80
CA GLN A 121 -2.46 9.76 6.39
C GLN A 121 -2.72 9.81 4.88
N TRP A 122 -1.89 9.15 4.07
CA TRP A 122 -2.08 9.05 2.63
C TRP A 122 -3.50 8.57 2.26
N GLY A 123 -4.01 7.53 2.93
CA GLY A 123 -5.34 7.01 2.65
C GLY A 123 -6.48 8.01 2.89
N THR A 124 -6.28 9.00 3.76
CA THR A 124 -7.30 10.01 4.11
C THR A 124 -7.11 11.34 3.38
N ARG A 125 -5.94 11.57 2.78
CA ARG A 125 -5.53 12.87 2.22
C ARG A 125 -5.06 12.81 0.77
N ALA A 126 -4.98 11.63 0.17
CA ALA A 126 -4.92 11.54 -1.27
C ALA A 126 -6.08 12.37 -1.82
N ALA A 127 -5.76 13.37 -2.65
CA ALA A 127 -6.78 14.15 -3.31
C ALA A 127 -7.77 13.19 -4.00
N PRO A 128 -9.07 13.53 -4.07
CA PRO A 128 -9.95 12.86 -5.01
C PRO A 128 -9.23 12.85 -6.37
N LEU A 129 -9.12 11.69 -7.02
CA LEU A 129 -8.46 11.53 -8.32
C LEU A 129 -8.97 12.57 -9.34
N GLU A 130 -10.18 13.08 -9.14
CA GLU A 130 -10.82 14.18 -9.87
C GLU A 130 -10.02 15.50 -9.84
N ARG A 131 -9.37 15.86 -8.72
CA ARG A 131 -8.54 17.08 -8.65
C ARG A 131 -7.13 16.93 -9.22
N ALA A 132 -6.67 15.70 -9.43
CA ALA A 132 -5.43 15.45 -10.16
C ALA A 132 -5.57 15.76 -11.66
N ALA A 133 -6.80 15.79 -12.19
CA ALA A 133 -7.08 16.20 -13.56
C ALA A 133 -7.05 17.74 -13.74
N ASP A 134 -7.40 18.51 -12.70
CA ASP A 134 -7.48 19.99 -12.75
C ASP A 134 -6.17 20.70 -12.39
N ALA A 135 -5.21 19.99 -11.76
CA ALA A 135 -3.87 20.50 -11.55
C ALA A 135 -3.09 20.41 -12.87
N GLY A 136 -3.30 21.42 -13.74
CA GLY A 136 -2.65 21.64 -15.02
C GLY A 136 -1.59 20.61 -15.39
N THR A 137 -1.99 19.62 -16.19
CA THR A 137 -1.14 18.61 -16.81
C THR A 137 -0.12 19.27 -17.75
N SER A 138 0.90 19.86 -17.15
CA SER A 138 2.20 20.15 -17.76
C SER A 138 3.30 19.53 -16.91
N PHE A 139 3.02 18.37 -16.32
CA PHE A 139 4.07 17.38 -16.19
C PHE A 139 4.25 16.81 -17.59
N GLU A 140 5.08 17.45 -18.40
CA GLU A 140 5.94 16.70 -19.30
C GLU A 140 6.75 15.78 -18.39
N VAL A 141 6.15 14.65 -18.02
CA VAL A 141 6.91 13.48 -17.62
C VAL A 141 7.77 13.26 -18.86
N PRO A 142 9.10 13.49 -18.80
CA PRO A 142 9.92 13.16 -19.95
C PRO A 142 9.54 11.73 -20.32
N GLU A 143 9.21 11.48 -21.59
CA GLU A 143 8.92 10.15 -22.15
C GLU A 143 10.15 9.26 -21.93
N ARG A 144 10.44 8.92 -20.68
CA ARG A 144 11.13 7.72 -20.32
C ARG A 144 10.09 6.67 -20.58
N GLU A 145 10.35 5.86 -21.61
CA GLU A 145 9.67 4.60 -21.82
C GLU A 145 9.42 3.97 -20.45
N SER A 146 8.16 3.92 -20.04
CA SER A 146 7.77 3.36 -18.75
C SER A 146 8.41 1.97 -18.67
N PRO A 147 9.19 1.65 -17.61
CA PRO A 147 9.77 0.32 -17.46
C PRO A 147 8.69 -0.76 -17.25
N TYR A 148 7.43 -0.35 -17.09
CA TYR A 148 6.27 -1.21 -16.92
C TYR A 148 5.54 -1.46 -18.23
N THR A 149 5.01 -2.67 -18.36
CA THR A 149 4.13 -3.08 -19.44
C THR A 149 2.86 -2.20 -19.48
N PRO A 150 2.43 -1.70 -20.65
CA PRO A 150 1.19 -0.93 -20.77
C PRO A 150 -0.03 -1.68 -20.22
N LEU A 151 -0.96 -0.95 -19.58
CA LEU A 151 -2.06 -1.58 -18.85
C LEU A 151 -2.97 -2.45 -19.74
N GLU A 152 -3.25 -2.01 -20.97
CA GLU A 152 -4.03 -2.77 -21.94
C GLU A 152 -3.33 -4.10 -22.30
N GLU A 153 -2.00 -4.07 -22.40
CA GLU A 153 -1.18 -5.24 -22.66
C GLU A 153 -1.17 -6.19 -21.44
N VAL A 154 -1.08 -5.67 -20.22
CA VAL A 154 -1.22 -6.47 -18.98
C VAL A 154 -2.57 -7.19 -18.94
N VAL A 155 -3.66 -6.51 -19.32
CA VAL A 155 -4.99 -7.12 -19.39
C VAL A 155 -5.02 -8.21 -20.44
N ARG A 156 -4.48 -7.96 -21.63
CA ARG A 156 -4.41 -8.92 -22.74
C ARG A 156 -3.62 -10.18 -22.35
N LEU A 157 -2.44 -10.01 -21.75
CA LEU A 157 -1.57 -11.11 -21.30
C LEU A 157 -2.25 -11.92 -20.17
N THR A 158 -2.84 -11.23 -19.20
CA THR A 158 -3.59 -11.89 -18.12
C THR A 158 -4.77 -12.68 -18.70
N PHE A 159 -5.53 -12.10 -19.62
CA PHE A 159 -6.64 -12.76 -20.28
C PHE A 159 -6.20 -14.01 -21.06
N ALA A 160 -5.11 -13.93 -21.82
CA ALA A 160 -4.58 -15.06 -22.59
C ALA A 160 -4.31 -16.28 -21.69
N VAL A 161 -3.70 -16.05 -20.51
CA VAL A 161 -3.46 -17.12 -19.52
C VAL A 161 -4.76 -17.73 -18.98
N LEU A 162 -5.76 -16.88 -18.69
CA LEU A 162 -7.01 -17.37 -18.11
C LEU A 162 -7.91 -18.04 -19.18
N ALA A 163 -7.87 -17.58 -20.43
CA ALA A 163 -8.75 -18.04 -21.51
C ALA A 163 -8.64 -19.55 -21.78
N GLU A 164 -7.48 -20.16 -21.50
CA GLU A 164 -7.26 -21.61 -21.58
C GLU A 164 -8.14 -22.43 -20.62
N ALA A 165 -8.65 -21.80 -19.56
CA ALA A 165 -9.37 -22.46 -18.48
C ALA A 165 -10.90 -22.32 -18.56
N MET A 166 -11.42 -21.51 -19.49
CA MET A 166 -12.83 -21.10 -19.60
C MET A 166 -13.45 -21.44 -20.95
N GLY A 167 -14.77 -21.52 -21.02
CA GLY A 167 -15.51 -21.69 -22.28
C GLY A 167 -15.60 -20.37 -23.05
N GLU A 168 -16.03 -20.45 -24.32
CA GLU A 168 -16.18 -19.28 -25.19
C GLU A 168 -17.18 -18.26 -24.63
N GLU A 169 -18.26 -18.74 -24.00
CA GLU A 169 -19.34 -17.89 -23.48
C GLU A 169 -18.87 -16.95 -22.36
N GLU A 170 -17.91 -17.36 -21.53
CA GLU A 170 -17.43 -16.55 -20.41
C GLU A 170 -16.31 -15.58 -20.80
N ARG A 171 -15.59 -15.82 -21.92
CA ARG A 171 -14.38 -15.07 -22.31
C ARG A 171 -14.61 -13.57 -22.39
N GLY A 172 -15.66 -13.13 -23.07
CA GLY A 172 -15.97 -11.70 -23.19
C GLY A 172 -16.23 -11.04 -21.84
N ALA A 173 -16.95 -11.72 -20.94
CA ALA A 173 -17.24 -11.21 -19.61
C ALA A 173 -15.99 -11.17 -18.71
N VAL A 174 -15.11 -12.17 -18.82
CA VAL A 174 -13.83 -12.19 -18.08
C VAL A 174 -12.89 -11.09 -18.58
N TYR A 175 -12.79 -10.88 -19.89
CA TYR A 175 -11.96 -9.80 -20.44
C TYR A 175 -12.41 -8.43 -19.93
N GLU A 176 -13.72 -8.15 -20.00
CA GLU A 176 -14.29 -6.90 -19.45
C GLU A 176 -14.06 -6.78 -17.94
N LEU A 177 -14.16 -7.89 -17.19
CA LEU A 177 -13.85 -7.89 -15.77
C LEU A 177 -12.38 -7.53 -15.52
N LEU A 178 -11.44 -8.10 -16.29
CA LEU A 178 -10.01 -7.78 -16.16
C LEU A 178 -9.72 -6.31 -16.48
N ARG A 179 -10.34 -5.74 -17.53
CA ARG A 179 -10.24 -4.30 -17.83
C ARG A 179 -10.75 -3.45 -16.67
N TRP A 180 -11.92 -3.79 -16.13
CA TRP A 180 -12.47 -3.09 -14.97
C TRP A 180 -11.53 -3.21 -13.76
N LEU A 181 -11.01 -4.40 -13.47
CA LEU A 181 -10.11 -4.62 -12.34
C LEU A 181 -8.80 -3.84 -12.47
N ALA A 182 -8.27 -3.69 -13.68
CA ALA A 182 -7.08 -2.91 -14.00
C ALA A 182 -7.29 -1.41 -13.78
N LEU A 183 -8.47 -0.89 -14.14
CA LEU A 183 -8.85 0.52 -13.94
C LEU A 183 -9.26 0.84 -12.50
N ASN A 184 -9.57 -0.16 -11.68
CA ASN A 184 -10.09 0.02 -10.31
C ASN A 184 -9.20 -0.69 -9.26
N PRO A 185 -7.87 -0.43 -9.20
CA PRO A 185 -6.98 -1.16 -8.29
C PRO A 185 -7.46 -1.03 -6.84
N PRO A 186 -7.29 -2.08 -6.01
CA PRO A 186 -7.82 -2.09 -4.66
C PRO A 186 -7.14 -1.00 -3.83
N GLN A 187 -7.91 -0.01 -3.40
CA GLN A 187 -7.42 1.15 -2.63
C GLN A 187 -7.16 0.79 -1.16
N ARG A 188 -7.99 -0.10 -0.57
CA ARG A 188 -7.82 -0.60 0.79
C ARG A 188 -8.30 -2.03 0.93
N LEU A 189 -7.57 -2.80 1.74
CA LEU A 189 -7.89 -4.20 2.04
C LEU A 189 -9.23 -4.40 2.78
N SER A 190 -9.78 -3.35 3.40
CA SER A 190 -11.09 -3.39 4.07
C SER A 190 -12.27 -3.41 3.10
N TYR A 191 -12.08 -2.95 1.84
CA TYR A 191 -13.15 -2.82 0.84
C TYR A 191 -13.28 -4.05 -0.08
N GLU A 192 -12.59 -5.14 0.22
CA GLU A 192 -12.61 -6.34 -0.63
C GLU A 192 -14.02 -6.91 -0.85
N ALA A 193 -14.92 -6.75 0.12
CA ALA A 193 -16.32 -7.16 -0.03
C ALA A 193 -17.12 -6.25 -0.99
N GLU A 194 -16.93 -4.93 -0.89
CA GLU A 194 -17.57 -3.94 -1.76
C GLU A 194 -17.05 -4.06 -3.20
N ASP A 195 -15.75 -4.25 -3.37
CA ASP A 195 -15.12 -4.48 -4.68
C ASP A 195 -15.69 -5.70 -5.39
N ARG A 196 -15.95 -6.79 -4.64
CA ARG A 196 -16.57 -8.01 -5.20
C ARG A 196 -17.99 -7.75 -5.67
N ILE A 197 -18.76 -6.99 -4.91
CA ILE A 197 -20.14 -6.62 -5.26
C ILE A 197 -20.13 -5.73 -6.52
N ALA A 198 -19.26 -4.71 -6.56
CA ALA A 198 -19.13 -3.82 -7.71
C ALA A 198 -18.68 -4.57 -8.97
N ALA A 199 -17.69 -5.46 -8.85
CA ALA A 199 -17.23 -6.30 -9.94
C ALA A 199 -18.35 -7.21 -10.49
N HIS A 200 -19.13 -7.83 -9.61
CA HIS A 200 -20.25 -8.68 -10.03
C HIS A 200 -21.36 -7.89 -10.72
N ARG A 201 -21.69 -6.68 -10.24
CA ARG A 201 -22.63 -5.77 -10.93
C ARG A 201 -22.17 -5.41 -12.34
N ARG A 202 -20.86 -5.25 -12.55
CA ARG A 202 -20.28 -4.95 -13.87
C ARG A 202 -20.32 -6.14 -14.83
N CYS A 203 -20.19 -7.35 -14.30
CA CYS A 203 -20.13 -8.58 -15.09
C CYS A 203 -21.20 -9.60 -14.66
N PRO A 204 -22.50 -9.29 -14.87
CA PRO A 204 -23.61 -10.11 -14.37
C PRO A 204 -23.71 -11.49 -15.03
N LYS A 205 -23.03 -11.70 -16.17
CA LYS A 205 -22.93 -13.00 -16.85
C LYS A 205 -22.09 -14.02 -16.06
N LEU A 206 -21.26 -13.56 -15.13
CA LEU A 206 -20.44 -14.42 -14.27
C LEU A 206 -21.12 -14.57 -12.91
N THR A 207 -21.02 -15.75 -12.30
CA THR A 207 -21.46 -15.90 -10.90
C THR A 207 -20.54 -15.13 -9.95
N ALA A 208 -21.02 -14.87 -8.73
CA ALA A 208 -20.21 -14.22 -7.70
C ALA A 208 -18.91 -15.01 -7.43
N GLU A 209 -18.97 -16.35 -7.46
CA GLU A 209 -17.81 -17.22 -7.26
C GLU A 209 -16.81 -17.11 -8.42
N GLN A 210 -17.29 -17.02 -9.67
CA GLN A 210 -16.44 -16.82 -10.84
C GLN A 210 -15.75 -15.46 -10.79
N VAL A 211 -16.47 -14.39 -10.42
CA VAL A 211 -15.91 -13.04 -10.24
C VAL A 211 -14.81 -13.07 -9.17
N VAL A 212 -15.07 -13.70 -8.02
CA VAL A 212 -14.08 -13.84 -6.95
C VAL A 212 -12.86 -14.64 -7.40
N ALA A 213 -13.04 -15.70 -8.18
CA ALA A 213 -11.94 -16.50 -8.72
C ALA A 213 -11.05 -15.66 -9.64
N VAL A 214 -11.64 -14.89 -10.57
CA VAL A 214 -10.92 -13.98 -11.47
C VAL A 214 -10.17 -12.90 -10.67
N MET A 215 -10.83 -12.27 -9.69
CA MET A 215 -10.21 -11.25 -8.85
C MET A 215 -8.99 -11.79 -8.11
N LYS A 216 -9.08 -12.98 -7.51
CA LYS A 216 -7.98 -13.60 -6.76
C LYS A 216 -6.77 -13.94 -7.64
N ILE A 217 -6.97 -14.39 -8.88
CA ILE A 217 -5.83 -14.72 -9.75
C ILE A 217 -5.24 -13.48 -10.43
N ALA A 218 -6.08 -12.50 -10.78
CA ALA A 218 -5.64 -11.25 -11.40
C ALA A 218 -4.85 -10.39 -10.41
N ARG A 219 -5.42 -10.12 -9.23
CA ARG A 219 -4.84 -9.25 -8.19
C ARG A 219 -3.99 -9.99 -7.17
N GLY A 220 -4.05 -11.31 -7.15
CA GLY A 220 -3.40 -12.14 -6.14
C GLY A 220 -4.31 -12.44 -4.94
N ALA A 221 -4.05 -13.57 -4.28
CA ALA A 221 -4.83 -14.04 -3.14
C ALA A 221 -4.06 -13.88 -1.83
N ARG A 222 -4.79 -13.53 -0.75
CA ARG A 222 -4.21 -13.46 0.60
C ARG A 222 -3.67 -14.83 1.05
N PRO A 223 -2.59 -14.85 1.86
CA PRO A 223 -1.80 -13.70 2.33
C PRO A 223 -0.75 -13.20 1.31
N ASN A 224 -0.53 -13.93 0.21
CA ASN A 224 0.61 -13.74 -0.69
C ASN A 224 0.20 -13.05 -1.99
N THR A 225 -0.45 -11.88 -1.88
CA THR A 225 -1.04 -11.15 -3.01
C THR A 225 -0.01 -10.85 -4.11
N ALA A 226 1.15 -10.29 -3.74
CA ALA A 226 2.21 -9.98 -4.72
C ALA A 226 2.78 -11.23 -5.41
N ALA A 227 2.88 -12.35 -4.69
CA ALA A 227 3.46 -13.59 -5.21
C ALA A 227 2.48 -14.44 -6.04
N THR A 228 1.23 -14.00 -6.20
CA THR A 228 0.19 -14.74 -6.92
C THR A 228 -0.61 -13.89 -7.92
N SER A 229 -0.31 -12.59 -8.03
CA SER A 229 -0.99 -11.67 -8.95
C SER A 229 -0.45 -11.76 -10.36
N LEU A 230 -1.26 -12.25 -11.31
CA LEU A 230 -0.88 -12.24 -12.72
C LEU A 230 -0.70 -10.82 -13.27
N MET A 231 -1.62 -9.90 -12.96
CA MET A 231 -1.50 -8.52 -13.43
C MET A 231 -0.26 -7.83 -12.87
N GLY A 232 0.06 -8.07 -11.60
CA GLY A 232 1.27 -7.54 -10.97
C GLY A 232 2.54 -8.08 -11.63
N GLN A 233 2.60 -9.37 -11.97
CA GLN A 233 3.77 -9.92 -12.67
C GLN A 233 3.88 -9.42 -14.10
N PHE A 234 2.79 -9.41 -14.87
CA PHE A 234 2.82 -8.93 -16.26
C PHE A 234 3.09 -7.43 -16.37
N LEU A 235 2.74 -6.64 -15.35
CA LEU A 235 3.12 -5.23 -15.27
C LEU A 235 4.65 -5.04 -15.19
N LEU A 236 5.34 -5.97 -14.53
CA LEU A 236 6.79 -5.93 -14.32
C LEU A 236 7.58 -6.64 -15.43
N ASP A 237 7.04 -7.73 -15.97
CA ASP A 237 7.67 -8.56 -16.99
C ASP A 237 6.61 -9.11 -17.98
N PRO A 238 6.52 -8.57 -19.21
CA PRO A 238 5.57 -9.05 -20.21
C PRO A 238 5.93 -10.47 -20.71
N GLY A 239 7.18 -10.91 -20.56
CA GLY A 239 7.66 -12.25 -20.90
C GLY A 239 7.38 -13.31 -19.83
N PHE A 240 6.77 -12.91 -18.69
CA PHE A 240 6.53 -13.78 -17.57
C PHE A 240 5.73 -15.03 -17.96
N ARG A 241 6.20 -16.20 -17.51
CA ARG A 241 5.52 -17.49 -17.74
C ARG A 241 5.01 -18.05 -16.41
N PRO A 242 3.68 -18.09 -16.17
CA PRO A 242 3.10 -18.58 -14.92
C PRO A 242 3.53 -20.02 -14.56
N SER A 243 3.83 -20.85 -15.56
CA SER A 243 4.31 -22.23 -15.39
C SER A 243 5.70 -22.33 -14.74
N GLN A 244 6.53 -21.28 -14.86
CA GLN A 244 7.87 -21.23 -14.26
C GLN A 244 7.83 -20.78 -12.80
N SER A 245 6.68 -20.32 -12.30
CA SER A 245 6.48 -19.89 -10.92
C SER A 245 5.54 -20.84 -10.18
N GLY A 246 6.07 -21.57 -9.20
CA GLY A 246 5.27 -22.55 -8.44
C GLY A 246 4.07 -21.93 -7.70
N SER A 247 4.15 -20.66 -7.27
CA SER A 247 3.02 -19.96 -6.66
C SER A 247 1.92 -19.64 -7.68
N HIS A 248 2.28 -19.14 -8.86
CA HIS A 248 1.32 -18.82 -9.92
C HIS A 248 0.71 -20.08 -10.53
N ALA A 249 1.48 -21.15 -10.71
CA ALA A 249 0.97 -22.44 -11.17
C ALA A 249 -0.09 -23.02 -10.21
N ARG A 250 0.15 -22.94 -8.89
CA ARG A 250 -0.84 -23.34 -7.88
C ARG A 250 -2.07 -22.42 -7.88
N ALA A 251 -1.86 -21.11 -8.01
CA ALA A 251 -2.95 -20.14 -8.08
C ALA A 251 -3.82 -20.37 -9.34
N LEU A 252 -3.22 -20.68 -10.48
CA LEU A 252 -3.94 -20.98 -11.73
C LEU A 252 -4.74 -22.29 -11.64
N THR A 253 -4.18 -23.33 -11.01
CA THR A 253 -4.91 -24.57 -10.71
C THR A 253 -6.11 -24.30 -9.81
N ARG A 254 -5.93 -23.48 -8.77
CA ARG A 254 -7.02 -23.07 -7.87
C ARG A 254 -8.09 -22.28 -8.61
N PHE A 255 -7.69 -21.33 -9.45
CA PHE A 255 -8.59 -20.57 -10.32
C PHE A 255 -9.41 -21.50 -11.21
N ARG A 256 -8.77 -22.41 -11.94
CA ARG A 256 -9.44 -23.40 -12.83
C ARG A 256 -10.54 -24.17 -12.09
N ARG A 257 -10.23 -24.64 -10.88
CA ARG A 257 -11.19 -25.38 -10.04
C ARG A 257 -12.34 -24.50 -9.56
N GLU A 258 -12.05 -23.33 -8.98
CA GLU A 258 -13.06 -22.43 -8.42
C GLU A 258 -13.97 -21.84 -9.51
N PHE A 259 -13.40 -21.46 -10.66
CA PHE A 259 -14.16 -20.91 -11.78
C PHE A 259 -15.13 -21.92 -12.39
N ARG A 260 -14.69 -23.18 -12.59
CA ARG A 260 -15.55 -24.27 -13.09
C ARG A 260 -16.65 -24.65 -12.10
N ALA A 261 -16.35 -24.64 -10.80
CA ALA A 261 -17.35 -24.89 -9.77
C ALA A 261 -18.47 -23.83 -9.81
N GLY A 262 -18.13 -22.56 -9.98
CA GLY A 262 -19.12 -21.48 -10.15
C GLY A 262 -19.99 -21.66 -11.40
N ALA A 263 -19.41 -22.09 -12.53
CA ALA A 263 -20.17 -22.37 -13.75
C ALA A 263 -21.19 -23.51 -13.56
N ALA A 264 -20.85 -24.55 -12.79
CA ALA A 264 -21.78 -25.64 -12.49
C ALA A 264 -23.00 -25.15 -11.69
N THR A 265 -22.79 -24.25 -10.71
CA THR A 265 -23.87 -23.66 -9.91
C THR A 265 -24.88 -22.88 -10.76
N LEU A 266 -24.42 -22.16 -11.79
CA LEU A 266 -25.29 -21.42 -12.71
C LEU A 266 -26.23 -22.38 -13.47
N ARG A 267 -25.70 -23.49 -13.98
CA ARG A 267 -26.47 -24.49 -14.75
C ARG A 267 -27.53 -25.19 -13.89
N THR A 268 -27.21 -25.55 -12.65
CA THR A 268 -28.17 -26.17 -11.73
C THR A 268 -29.33 -25.22 -11.39
N ARG A 269 -29.06 -23.92 -11.21
CA ARG A 269 -30.12 -22.91 -10.97
C ARG A 269 -31.03 -22.72 -12.17
N ALA A 270 -30.48 -22.65 -13.39
CA ALA A 270 -31.27 -22.53 -14.60
C ALA A 270 -32.20 -23.74 -14.81
N ALA A 271 -31.73 -24.96 -14.53
CA ALA A 271 -32.55 -26.17 -14.63
C ALA A 271 -33.65 -26.26 -13.56
N GLY A 272 -33.44 -25.66 -12.38
CA GLY A 272 -34.42 -25.64 -11.29
C GLY A 272 -35.55 -24.61 -11.47
N SER A 273 -35.30 -23.53 -12.21
CA SER A 273 -36.31 -22.47 -12.46
C SER A 273 -37.29 -22.80 -13.59
N ALA A 274 -37.06 -23.87 -14.34
CA ALA A 274 -37.90 -24.32 -15.45
C ALA A 274 -38.93 -25.41 -15.03
N ARG A 275 -39.09 -25.64 -13.73
CA ARG A 275 -40.10 -26.53 -13.13
C ARG A 275 -41.06 -25.71 -12.30
#